data_AF-A0A8T4SGL7-F1
#
_entry.id   AF-A0A8T4SGL7-F1
#
_cell.length_a   1.000
_cell.length_b   1.000
_cell.length_c   1.000
_cell.angle_alpha   90.00
_cell.angle_beta   90.00
_cell.angle_gamma   90.00
#
_symmetry.space_group_name_H-M   'P 1'
#
loop_
_entity.id
_entity.type
_entity.pdbx_description
1 polymer ?
#
loop_
_entity_poly.entity_id
_entity_poly.type
_entity_poly.pdbx_seq_one_letter_code
_entity_poly.pdbx_strand_id
1 'polypeptide(L)'
;MNRSLYTFKLLTNGSATVSLHSTYSPPRRGHPPAHRAPNQGRKTKVISNRKAQMEIIGLVVIVILITLGMLFMAQFALLNKPQSAIFLRKEVAASGLSALVKTTVKPGVCPDNVQLQLSEVLIDCARHFPPGLGDSTFNCNNQHSCPFFRETAKSLLDQSIGIWQRGYELQIRLIRAPGSNPELLFDPIQGKGGCPPTKNRDSSGSFPLPTVDAGLIEAVLYVCD
;
A
#
# COMPACT_ATOMS: atom_id res chain seq x y z
N MET A 1 12.67 -29.41 42.28
CA MET A 1 11.44 -28.59 42.36
C MET A 1 11.08 -28.14 40.94
N ASN A 2 9.91 -28.61 40.47
CA ASN A 2 8.96 -28.06 39.48
C ASN A 2 9.48 -27.08 38.41
N ARG A 3 9.54 -27.41 37.11
CA ARG A 3 8.42 -27.58 36.15
C ARG A 3 7.22 -26.66 36.43
N SER A 4 6.99 -25.66 35.59
CA SER A 4 5.94 -25.71 34.56
C SER A 4 5.56 -24.29 34.11
N LEU A 5 5.72 -24.02 32.82
CA LEU A 5 4.97 -22.98 32.12
C LEU A 5 3.52 -23.45 32.05
N TYR A 6 2.60 -22.65 32.59
CA TYR A 6 1.18 -22.79 32.32
C TYR A 6 0.64 -21.50 31.70
N THR A 7 0.04 -21.74 30.55
CA THR A 7 -0.83 -20.90 29.73
C THR A 7 -2.09 -20.48 30.48
N PHE A 8 -2.52 -19.23 30.25
CA PHE A 8 -3.78 -18.69 30.72
C PHE A 8 -4.90 -18.99 29.70
N LYS A 9 -6.00 -19.57 30.19
CA LYS A 9 -7.28 -19.80 29.48
C LYS A 9 -8.08 -18.51 29.38
N LEU A 10 -8.88 -18.36 28.32
CA LEU A 10 -10.33 -18.09 28.46
C LEU A 10 -11.09 -18.49 27.19
N LEU A 11 -12.32 -18.94 27.45
CA LEU A 11 -13.20 -19.81 26.69
C LEU A 11 -14.02 -19.07 25.61
N THR A 12 -14.02 -19.58 24.39
CA THR A 12 -15.15 -20.21 23.64
C THR A 12 -16.29 -19.31 23.16
N ASN A 13 -16.57 -19.37 21.85
CA ASN A 13 -17.85 -19.92 21.34
C ASN A 13 -17.79 -20.23 19.84
N GLY A 14 -18.21 -21.46 19.48
CA GLY A 14 -18.75 -21.88 18.16
C GLY A 14 -17.72 -22.32 17.11
N SER A 15 -17.31 -23.61 17.08
CA SER A 15 -17.93 -24.75 16.35
C SER A 15 -17.86 -24.63 14.82
N ALA A 16 -17.41 -25.61 14.03
CA ALA A 16 -16.85 -26.93 14.30
C ALA A 16 -16.14 -27.43 13.03
N THR A 17 -14.97 -28.06 13.17
CA THR A 17 -14.29 -28.82 12.12
C THR A 17 -14.37 -30.30 12.46
N VAL A 18 -14.90 -31.11 11.55
CA VAL A 18 -15.03 -32.57 11.69
C VAL A 18 -13.71 -33.23 11.27
N SER A 19 -13.10 -33.97 12.21
CA SER A 19 -11.90 -34.78 12.00
C SER A 19 -12.23 -36.14 11.42
N LEU A 20 -11.37 -36.58 10.48
CA LEU A 20 -11.34 -37.91 9.89
C LEU A 20 -11.00 -38.98 10.94
N HIS A 21 -11.82 -40.04 11.01
CA HIS A 21 -11.46 -41.29 11.68
C HIS A 21 -11.45 -42.43 10.66
N SER A 22 -10.24 -42.91 10.37
CA SER A 22 -9.98 -44.14 9.63
C SER A 22 -10.36 -45.33 10.50
N THR A 23 -11.27 -46.17 10.03
CA THR A 23 -11.55 -47.46 10.66
C THR A 23 -11.50 -48.54 9.60
N TYR A 24 -10.36 -49.23 9.54
CA TYR A 24 -10.14 -50.42 8.74
C TYR A 24 -10.84 -51.61 9.39
N SER A 25 -11.66 -52.35 8.65
CA SER A 25 -12.28 -53.61 9.08
C SER A 25 -12.10 -54.66 7.98
N PRO A 26 -11.63 -55.89 8.30
CA PRO A 26 -11.41 -56.94 7.31
C PRO A 26 -12.72 -57.65 6.93
N PRO A 27 -12.92 -58.09 5.67
CA PRO A 27 -14.09 -58.87 5.31
C PRO A 27 -13.94 -60.36 5.66
N ARG A 28 -15.00 -60.90 6.27
CA ARG A 28 -15.23 -62.32 6.54
C ARG A 28 -15.46 -63.10 5.24
N ARG A 29 -14.91 -64.33 5.17
CA ARG A 29 -15.28 -65.35 4.19
C ARG A 29 -16.69 -65.86 4.48
N GLY A 30 -17.56 -65.83 3.47
CA GLY A 30 -18.86 -66.48 3.45
C GLY A 30 -19.02 -67.29 2.16
N HIS A 31 -19.44 -68.54 2.31
CA HIS A 31 -19.69 -69.54 1.26
C HIS A 31 -20.80 -69.14 0.26
N PRO A 32 -20.81 -69.75 -0.95
CA PRO A 32 -21.81 -69.48 -1.97
C PRO A 32 -23.12 -70.26 -1.71
N PRO A 33 -24.23 -69.83 -2.31
CA PRO A 33 -24.90 -70.80 -3.17
C PRO A 33 -25.58 -70.25 -4.44
N ALA A 34 -25.74 -71.20 -5.35
CA ALA A 34 -26.85 -71.43 -6.26
C ALA A 34 -27.10 -70.46 -7.43
N HIS A 35 -26.77 -71.01 -8.61
CA HIS A 35 -27.26 -70.66 -9.93
C HIS A 35 -28.73 -70.22 -9.99
N ARG A 36 -28.97 -69.10 -10.70
CA ARG A 36 -30.27 -68.82 -11.34
C ARG A 36 -30.08 -68.11 -12.69
N ALA A 37 -30.98 -68.47 -13.60
CA ALA A 37 -30.97 -68.35 -15.06
C ALA A 37 -30.65 -66.96 -15.69
N PRO A 38 -30.20 -66.93 -16.97
CA PRO A 38 -29.95 -65.69 -17.68
C PRO A 38 -31.26 -65.03 -18.12
N ASN A 39 -31.56 -63.86 -17.59
CA ASN A 39 -32.61 -63.00 -18.10
C ASN A 39 -32.05 -62.19 -19.29
N GLN A 40 -32.62 -62.36 -20.48
CA GLN A 40 -32.21 -61.68 -21.70
C GLN A 40 -32.43 -60.18 -21.55
N GLY A 41 -31.36 -59.48 -21.15
CA GLY A 41 -31.28 -58.03 -21.22
C GLY A 41 -31.44 -57.58 -22.67
N ARG A 42 -32.50 -56.81 -22.93
CA ARG A 42 -32.70 -56.04 -24.15
C ARG A 42 -31.45 -55.19 -24.38
N LYS A 43 -30.59 -55.62 -25.31
CA LYS A 43 -29.46 -54.83 -25.79
C LYS A 43 -30.03 -53.63 -26.54
N THR A 44 -30.29 -52.53 -25.86
CA THR A 44 -30.36 -51.22 -26.52
C THR A 44 -28.98 -50.97 -27.10
N LYS A 45 -28.89 -51.16 -28.41
CA LYS A 45 -27.71 -50.88 -29.23
C LYS A 45 -27.47 -49.37 -29.11
N VAL A 46 -26.59 -48.96 -28.20
CA VAL A 46 -26.06 -47.59 -28.18
C VAL A 46 -25.26 -47.47 -29.47
N ILE A 47 -25.87 -46.91 -30.50
CA ILE A 47 -25.19 -46.52 -31.72
C ILE A 47 -24.22 -45.42 -31.29
N SER A 48 -22.96 -45.76 -31.05
CA SER A 48 -21.94 -44.78 -30.70
C SER A 48 -21.66 -43.93 -31.94
N ASN A 49 -22.43 -42.84 -32.10
CA ASN A 49 -22.13 -41.80 -33.06
C ASN A 49 -20.94 -40.98 -32.53
N ARG A 50 -19.75 -41.62 -32.52
CA ARG A 50 -18.49 -41.01 -32.03
C ARG A 50 -18.15 -39.71 -32.78
N LYS A 51 -18.59 -39.58 -34.03
CA LYS A 51 -18.42 -38.36 -34.83
C LYS A 51 -19.22 -37.17 -34.27
N ALA A 52 -20.50 -37.37 -33.96
CA ALA A 52 -21.33 -36.31 -33.38
C ALA A 52 -20.87 -35.93 -31.95
N GLN A 53 -20.34 -36.90 -31.19
CA GLN A 53 -19.81 -36.65 -29.86
C GLN A 53 -18.53 -35.80 -29.88
N MET A 54 -17.65 -35.96 -30.88
CA MET A 54 -16.44 -35.12 -30.99
C MET A 54 -16.74 -33.66 -31.35
N GLU A 55 -17.76 -33.42 -32.17
CA GLU A 55 -18.19 -32.06 -32.55
C GLU A 55 -18.78 -31.30 -31.34
N ILE A 56 -19.60 -31.98 -30.54
CA ILE A 56 -20.20 -31.42 -29.32
C ILE A 56 -19.12 -31.11 -28.27
N ILE A 57 -18.10 -31.98 -28.13
CA ILE A 57 -16.99 -31.74 -27.19
C ILE A 57 -16.22 -30.46 -27.57
N GLY A 58 -15.95 -30.25 -28.87
CA GLY A 58 -15.28 -29.04 -29.35
C GLY A 58 -16.08 -27.78 -29.04
N LEU A 59 -17.39 -27.80 -29.27
CA LEU A 59 -18.27 -26.67 -28.98
C LEU A 59 -18.29 -26.34 -27.49
N VAL A 60 -18.36 -27.34 -26.62
CA VAL A 60 -18.34 -27.14 -25.15
C VAL A 60 -17.05 -26.48 -24.69
N VAL A 61 -15.89 -26.89 -25.21
CA VAL A 61 -14.60 -26.29 -24.84
C VAL A 61 -14.54 -24.81 -25.22
N ILE A 62 -15.01 -24.44 -26.41
CA ILE A 62 -15.04 -23.04 -26.86
C ILE A 62 -15.93 -22.19 -25.94
N VAL A 63 -17.11 -22.71 -25.55
CA VAL A 63 -18.01 -22.00 -24.62
C VAL A 63 -17.34 -21.79 -23.26
N ILE A 64 -16.63 -22.78 -22.75
CA ILE A 64 -15.88 -22.66 -21.48
C ILE A 64 -14.77 -21.59 -21.62
N LEU A 65 -14.02 -21.58 -22.72
CA LEU A 65 -12.97 -20.57 -22.94
C LEU A 65 -13.54 -19.15 -23.04
N ILE A 66 -14.67 -18.97 -23.75
CA ILE A 66 -15.32 -17.66 -23.87
C ILE A 66 -15.86 -17.19 -22.53
N THR A 67 -16.53 -18.07 -21.77
CA THR A 67 -17.09 -17.71 -20.45
C THR A 67 -15.99 -17.34 -19.44
N LEU A 68 -14.87 -18.08 -19.42
CA LEU A 68 -13.72 -17.72 -18.60
C LEU A 68 -13.09 -16.39 -19.04
N GLY A 69 -12.96 -16.15 -20.35
CA GLY A 69 -12.47 -14.87 -20.88
C GLY A 69 -13.34 -13.68 -20.48
N MET A 70 -14.68 -13.82 -20.56
CA MET A 70 -15.62 -12.80 -20.12
C MET A 70 -15.57 -12.57 -18.61
N LEU A 71 -15.40 -13.61 -17.80
CA LEU A 71 -15.25 -13.49 -16.34
C LEU A 71 -13.99 -12.69 -15.98
N PHE A 72 -12.87 -12.93 -16.66
CA PHE A 72 -11.64 -12.15 -16.45
C PHE A 72 -11.83 -10.68 -16.86
N MET A 73 -12.45 -10.40 -18.02
CA MET A 73 -12.74 -9.03 -18.43
C MET A 73 -13.68 -8.31 -17.47
N ALA A 74 -14.74 -8.98 -16.99
CA ALA A 74 -15.67 -8.41 -16.03
C ALA A 74 -14.98 -8.07 -14.70
N GLN A 75 -14.10 -8.95 -14.21
CA GLN A 75 -13.31 -8.69 -13.01
C GLN A 75 -12.39 -7.48 -13.17
N PHE A 76 -11.69 -7.36 -14.31
CA PHE A 76 -10.85 -6.19 -14.59
C PHE A 76 -11.67 -4.89 -14.70
N ALA A 77 -12.86 -4.92 -15.30
CA ALA A 77 -13.74 -3.77 -15.36
C ALA A 77 -14.25 -3.33 -13.98
N LEU A 78 -14.53 -4.29 -13.08
CA LEU A 78 -14.97 -4.04 -11.70
C LEU A 78 -13.85 -3.54 -10.78
N LEU A 79 -12.60 -3.95 -11.03
CA LEU A 79 -11.41 -3.54 -10.27
C LEU A 79 -10.97 -2.08 -10.56
N ASN A 80 -11.48 -1.45 -11.62
CA ASN A 80 -11.21 -0.05 -11.96
C ASN A 80 -11.97 0.98 -11.08
N LYS A 81 -12.52 0.57 -9.92
CA LYS A 81 -13.09 1.51 -8.96
C LYS A 81 -11.98 2.40 -8.36
N PRO A 82 -12.25 3.70 -8.14
CA PRO A 82 -11.24 4.71 -7.76
C PRO A 82 -10.64 4.50 -6.36
N GLN A 83 -11.10 3.51 -5.60
CA GLN A 83 -10.54 3.18 -4.29
C GLN A 83 -9.04 2.86 -4.39
N SER A 84 -8.61 2.09 -5.40
CA SER A 84 -7.18 1.79 -5.61
C SER A 84 -6.37 3.06 -5.90
N ALA A 85 -6.92 4.00 -6.68
CA ALA A 85 -6.28 5.28 -6.96
C ALA A 85 -6.15 6.16 -5.71
N ILE A 86 -7.16 6.18 -4.83
CA ILE A 86 -7.12 6.93 -3.56
C ILE A 86 -6.09 6.33 -2.59
N PHE A 87 -6.10 5.01 -2.42
CA PHE A 87 -5.10 4.34 -1.56
C PHE A 87 -3.68 4.56 -2.08
N LEU A 88 -3.49 4.44 -3.39
CA LEU A 88 -2.21 4.69 -4.03
C LEU A 88 -1.74 6.13 -3.84
N ARG A 89 -2.60 7.14 -4.00
CA ARG A 89 -2.20 8.55 -3.80
C ARG A 89 -1.83 8.85 -2.36
N LYS A 90 -2.57 8.31 -1.38
CA LYS A 90 -2.24 8.46 0.04
C LYS A 90 -0.92 7.78 0.39
N GLU A 91 -0.71 6.57 -0.12
CA GLU A 91 0.51 5.80 0.12
C GLU A 91 1.73 6.47 -0.54
N VAL A 92 1.58 6.98 -1.77
CA VAL A 92 2.63 7.74 -2.48
C VAL A 92 2.95 9.04 -1.73
N ALA A 93 1.94 9.75 -1.23
CA ALA A 93 2.17 10.96 -0.45
C ALA A 93 2.89 10.65 0.88
N ALA A 94 2.45 9.63 1.62
CA ALA A 94 3.04 9.25 2.90
C ALA A 94 4.47 8.71 2.75
N SER A 95 4.70 7.79 1.80
CA SER A 95 6.02 7.24 1.51
C SER A 95 6.97 8.31 0.94
N GLY A 96 6.48 9.17 0.05
CA GLY A 96 7.23 10.28 -0.52
C GLY A 96 7.69 11.28 0.54
N LEU A 97 6.81 11.67 1.46
CA LEU A 97 7.17 12.54 2.57
C LEU A 97 8.17 11.87 3.53
N SER A 98 7.94 10.60 3.89
CA SER A 98 8.89 9.88 4.76
C SER A 98 10.26 9.71 4.09
N ALA A 99 10.31 9.48 2.79
CA ALA A 99 11.56 9.36 2.05
C ALA A 99 12.27 10.71 1.97
N LEU A 100 11.54 11.78 1.69
CA LEU A 100 12.06 13.14 1.64
C LEU A 100 12.75 13.52 2.96
N VAL A 101 12.06 13.34 4.08
CA VAL A 101 12.57 13.70 5.41
C VAL A 101 13.78 12.86 5.81
N LYS A 102 13.86 11.59 5.37
CA LYS A 102 15.00 10.69 5.62
C LYS A 102 16.13 10.80 4.60
N THR A 103 15.95 11.60 3.54
CA THR A 103 16.97 11.75 2.50
C THR A 103 18.20 12.41 3.09
N THR A 104 19.38 11.84 2.82
CA THR A 104 20.65 12.40 3.26
C THR A 104 21.15 13.44 2.28
N VAL A 105 21.60 14.58 2.80
CA VAL A 105 22.27 15.62 2.02
C VAL A 105 23.61 15.08 1.51
N LYS A 106 24.03 15.52 0.32
CA LYS A 106 25.31 15.10 -0.26
C LYS A 106 26.46 15.59 0.62
N PRO A 107 27.51 14.76 0.82
CA PRO A 107 28.68 15.17 1.60
C PRO A 107 29.36 16.38 0.95
N GLY A 108 29.84 17.31 1.78
CA GLY A 108 30.54 18.53 1.34
C GLY A 108 29.64 19.68 0.89
N VAL A 109 28.31 19.53 0.94
CA VAL A 109 27.35 20.61 0.64
C VAL A 109 27.04 21.48 1.87
N CYS A 110 27.05 20.86 3.05
CA CYS A 110 26.82 21.51 4.34
C CYS A 110 28.12 21.54 5.17
N PRO A 111 28.25 22.49 6.12
CA PRO A 111 29.52 22.76 6.81
C PRO A 111 30.08 21.62 7.68
N ASP A 112 29.28 20.59 7.97
CA ASP A 112 29.74 19.40 8.68
C ASP A 112 29.91 18.21 7.72
N ASN A 113 31.07 17.54 7.76
CA ASN A 113 31.34 16.28 7.04
C ASN A 113 30.54 15.08 7.60
N VAL A 114 29.44 15.35 8.31
CA VAL A 114 28.53 14.38 8.88
C VAL A 114 27.41 14.13 7.88
N GLN A 115 26.93 12.89 7.84
CA GLN A 115 25.82 12.50 6.98
C GLN A 115 24.52 13.12 7.51
N LEU A 116 24.24 14.34 7.06
CA LEU A 116 23.10 15.15 7.51
C LEU A 116 21.81 14.69 6.80
N GLN A 117 20.74 14.49 7.57
CA GLN A 117 19.41 14.20 7.00
C GLN A 117 18.66 15.51 6.71
N LEU A 118 17.80 15.48 5.69
CA LEU A 118 16.97 16.62 5.33
C LEU A 118 15.98 17.02 6.44
N SER A 119 15.61 16.06 7.30
CA SER A 119 14.88 16.32 8.56
C SER A 119 15.59 17.28 9.49
N GLU A 120 16.91 17.14 9.64
CA GLU A 120 17.72 17.94 10.55
C GLU A 120 17.90 19.36 10.02
N VAL A 121 18.07 19.50 8.70
CA VAL A 121 18.01 20.79 8.01
C VAL A 121 16.65 21.47 8.24
N LEU A 122 15.55 20.72 8.17
CA LEU A 122 14.22 21.28 8.41
C LEU A 122 14.03 21.72 9.86
N ILE A 123 14.55 20.95 10.82
CA ILE A 123 14.54 21.32 12.25
C ILE A 123 15.37 22.59 12.48
N ASP A 124 16.54 22.71 11.87
CA ASP A 124 17.38 23.90 11.96
C ASP A 124 16.72 25.13 11.30
N CYS A 125 16.03 24.94 10.18
CA CYS A 125 15.18 25.96 9.57
C CYS A 125 14.10 26.47 10.55
N ALA A 126 13.41 25.57 11.25
CA ALA A 126 12.36 25.96 12.20
C ALA A 126 12.93 26.72 13.41
N ARG A 127 14.13 26.35 13.89
CA ARG A 127 14.80 27.01 15.01
C ARG A 127 15.20 28.45 14.72
N HIS A 128 15.59 28.73 13.48
CA HIS A 128 16.05 30.05 13.05
C HIS A 128 14.99 30.79 12.20
N PHE A 129 13.72 30.37 12.30
CA PHE A 129 12.61 31.02 11.61
C PHE A 129 12.13 32.28 12.38
N PRO A 130 11.83 33.41 11.71
CA PRO A 130 11.83 33.60 10.26
C PRO A 130 13.21 33.89 9.65
N PRO A 131 13.46 33.47 8.38
CA PRO A 131 14.74 33.67 7.71
C PRO A 131 15.04 35.17 7.59
N GLY A 132 16.10 35.62 8.25
CA GLY A 132 16.51 37.03 8.29
C GLY A 132 16.72 37.60 9.70
N LEU A 133 16.32 36.89 10.75
CA LEU A 133 16.63 37.26 12.14
C LEU A 133 17.86 36.54 12.73
N GLY A 134 18.42 35.56 12.01
CA GLY A 134 19.63 34.85 12.41
C GLY A 134 20.16 33.97 11.29
N ASP A 135 21.42 33.59 11.40
CA ASP A 135 22.04 32.58 10.54
C ASP A 135 21.63 31.18 11.03
N SER A 136 21.33 30.30 10.09
CA SER A 136 21.07 28.88 10.39
C SER A 136 22.36 28.16 10.75
N THR A 137 22.28 27.13 11.60
CA THR A 137 23.46 26.33 11.98
C THR A 137 24.05 25.64 10.75
N PHE A 138 23.18 25.13 9.88
CA PHE A 138 23.59 24.49 8.64
C PHE A 138 23.52 25.49 7.47
N ASN A 139 24.64 26.16 7.18
CA ASN A 139 24.79 27.00 5.99
C ASN A 139 25.14 26.17 4.75
N CYS A 140 24.19 25.36 4.30
CA CYS A 140 24.36 24.51 3.12
C CYS A 140 24.41 25.37 1.84
N ASN A 141 25.46 25.24 1.04
CA ASN A 141 25.70 26.08 -0.15
C ASN A 141 25.66 27.60 0.11
N ASN A 142 26.12 28.06 1.28
CA ASN A 142 26.02 29.47 1.71
C ASN A 142 24.58 30.02 1.73
N GLN A 143 23.59 29.13 1.92
CA GLN A 143 22.19 29.50 2.07
C GLN A 143 21.66 29.07 3.43
N HIS A 144 20.66 29.81 3.91
CA HIS A 144 19.91 29.45 5.10
C HIS A 144 19.24 28.07 4.95
N SER A 145 19.08 27.31 6.03
CA SER A 145 18.50 25.96 6.01
C SER A 145 17.10 25.89 5.35
N CYS A 146 16.26 26.93 5.52
CA CYS A 146 14.92 26.98 4.90
C CYS A 146 14.92 27.00 3.37
N PRO A 147 15.57 27.98 2.69
CA PRO A 147 15.64 27.99 1.23
C PRO A 147 16.35 26.74 0.68
N PHE A 148 17.42 26.27 1.34
CA PHE A 148 18.10 25.04 0.92
C PHE A 148 17.18 23.80 0.97
N PHE A 149 16.43 23.63 2.07
CA PHE A 149 15.44 22.56 2.19
C PHE A 149 14.40 22.68 1.07
N ARG A 150 13.86 23.88 0.84
CA ARG A 150 12.81 24.14 -0.14
C ARG A 150 13.26 23.76 -1.55
N GLU A 151 14.46 24.18 -1.96
CA GLU A 151 15.02 23.86 -3.28
C GLU A 151 15.29 22.36 -3.44
N THR A 152 15.88 21.75 -2.42
CA THR A 152 16.20 20.32 -2.41
C THR A 152 14.92 19.47 -2.47
N ALA A 153 13.93 19.80 -1.64
CA ALA A 153 12.64 19.12 -1.61
C ALA A 153 11.88 19.26 -2.92
N LYS A 154 11.88 20.45 -3.52
CA LYS A 154 11.29 20.67 -4.85
C LYS A 154 11.93 19.77 -5.90
N SER A 155 13.26 19.74 -5.95
CA SER A 155 14.00 18.91 -6.91
C SER A 155 13.70 17.41 -6.74
N LEU A 156 13.66 16.93 -5.50
CA LEU A 156 13.34 15.52 -5.21
C LEU A 156 11.89 15.17 -5.54
N LEU A 157 10.93 16.05 -5.26
CA LEU A 157 9.52 15.84 -5.59
C LEU A 157 9.27 15.91 -7.10
N ASP A 158 9.93 16.82 -7.81
CA ASP A 158 9.88 16.90 -9.28
C ASP A 158 10.44 15.63 -9.93
N GLN A 159 11.55 15.10 -9.39
CA GLN A 159 12.17 13.84 -9.86
C GLN A 159 11.45 12.57 -9.42
N SER A 160 10.43 12.66 -8.57
CA SER A 160 9.65 11.51 -8.12
C SER A 160 8.20 11.61 -8.59
N ILE A 161 7.39 12.41 -7.92
CA ILE A 161 5.96 12.60 -8.20
C ILE A 161 5.77 13.38 -9.51
N GLY A 162 6.65 14.33 -9.80
CA GLY A 162 6.61 15.12 -11.03
C GLY A 162 6.75 14.28 -12.30
N ILE A 163 7.60 13.23 -12.28
CA ILE A 163 7.76 12.28 -13.39
C ILE A 163 6.45 11.57 -13.70
N TRP A 164 5.65 11.27 -12.68
CA TRP A 164 4.36 10.59 -12.84
C TRP A 164 3.25 11.52 -13.35
N GLN A 165 3.62 12.74 -13.76
CA GLN A 165 2.72 13.74 -14.31
C GLN A 165 1.59 14.15 -13.35
N ARG A 166 1.76 13.96 -12.04
CA ARG A 166 0.78 14.34 -11.01
C ARG A 166 1.09 15.71 -10.40
N GLY A 167 0.05 16.42 -9.99
CA GLY A 167 0.21 17.64 -9.20
C GLY A 167 0.60 17.27 -7.76
N TYR A 168 1.45 18.08 -7.15
CA TYR A 168 1.80 17.91 -5.74
C TYR A 168 1.94 19.27 -5.05
N GLU A 169 1.70 19.27 -3.74
CA GLU A 169 1.90 20.44 -2.89
C GLU A 169 2.41 20.01 -1.51
N LEU A 170 3.64 20.40 -1.18
CA LEU A 170 4.20 20.21 0.16
C LEU A 170 3.98 21.47 0.99
N GLN A 171 3.32 21.31 2.13
CA GLN A 171 3.16 22.36 3.13
C GLN A 171 3.92 21.97 4.40
N ILE A 172 4.67 22.91 4.96
CA ILE A 172 5.34 22.72 6.24
C ILE A 172 4.95 23.86 7.17
N ARG A 173 4.40 23.49 8.32
CA ARG A 173 3.88 24.40 9.33
C ARG A 173 4.64 24.27 10.63
N LEU A 174 4.81 25.38 11.34
CA LEU A 174 5.37 25.46 12.68
C LEU A 174 4.26 25.78 13.67
N ILE A 175 4.13 24.94 14.68
CA ILE A 175 3.21 25.13 15.80
C ILE A 175 4.10 25.40 17.03
N ARG A 176 4.27 26.68 17.39
CA ARG A 176 5.17 27.08 18.49
C ARG A 176 4.66 26.63 19.85
N ALA A 177 3.34 26.67 20.05
CA ALA A 177 2.71 26.28 21.31
C ALA A 177 1.41 25.49 21.07
N PRO A 178 1.02 24.59 21.98
CA PRO A 178 -0.28 23.93 21.91
C PRO A 178 -1.41 24.95 21.84
N GLY A 179 -2.23 24.90 20.80
CA GLY A 179 -3.34 25.84 20.58
C GLY A 179 -2.98 27.15 19.87
N SER A 180 -1.72 27.37 19.49
CA SER A 180 -1.34 28.48 18.60
C SER A 180 -1.73 28.21 17.15
N ASN A 181 -1.97 29.26 16.38
CA ASN A 181 -2.18 29.13 14.94
C ASN A 181 -0.89 28.62 14.25
N PRO A 182 -0.98 27.60 13.38
CA PRO A 182 0.18 27.12 12.64
C PRO A 182 0.69 28.19 11.66
N GLU A 183 2.00 28.45 11.69
CA GLU A 183 2.68 29.36 10.76
C GLU A 183 3.34 28.56 9.63
N LEU A 184 3.28 29.01 8.38
CA LEU A 184 4.02 28.37 7.30
C LEU A 184 5.52 28.72 7.42
N LEU A 185 6.41 27.72 7.40
CA LEU A 185 7.87 27.97 7.41
C LEU A 185 8.33 28.62 6.10
N PHE A 186 7.61 28.36 5.00
CA PHE A 186 7.86 28.93 3.68
C PHE A 186 6.65 28.67 2.78
N ASP A 187 6.62 29.34 1.63
CA ASP A 187 5.57 29.14 0.64
C ASP A 187 5.48 27.67 0.20
N PRO A 188 4.27 27.11 0.06
CA PRO A 188 4.07 25.73 -0.35
C PRO A 188 4.88 25.36 -1.60
N ILE A 189 5.52 24.19 -1.57
CA ILE A 189 6.31 23.68 -2.70
C ILE A 189 5.35 22.98 -3.64
N GLN A 190 5.18 23.51 -4.84
CA GLN A 190 4.19 23.05 -5.80
C GLN A 190 4.84 22.53 -7.08
N GLY A 191 4.32 21.40 -7.56
CA GLY A 191 4.55 20.89 -8.92
C GLY A 191 3.27 20.96 -9.74
N LYS A 192 3.38 21.31 -11.03
CA LYS A 192 2.25 21.38 -11.99
C LYS A 192 1.04 22.23 -11.52
N GLY A 193 1.31 23.36 -10.87
CA GLY A 193 0.27 24.27 -10.39
C GLY A 193 -0.31 23.93 -9.02
N GLY A 194 0.29 22.97 -8.29
CA GLY A 194 -0.09 22.64 -6.92
C GLY A 194 -1.37 21.81 -6.80
N CYS A 195 -1.85 21.70 -5.56
CA CYS A 195 -3.06 20.94 -5.24
C CYS A 195 -4.09 21.82 -4.54
N PRO A 196 -4.78 22.70 -5.29
CA PRO A 196 -5.78 23.59 -4.71
C PRO A 196 -6.92 22.78 -4.07
N PRO A 197 -7.61 23.34 -3.06
CA PRO A 197 -8.71 22.65 -2.37
C PRO A 197 -9.89 22.28 -3.28
N THR A 198 -9.97 22.89 -4.46
CA THR A 198 -11.00 22.64 -5.49
C THR A 198 -10.76 21.36 -6.28
N LYS A 199 -9.56 20.78 -6.22
CA LYS A 199 -9.23 19.51 -6.87
C LYS A 199 -9.37 18.33 -5.91
N ASN A 200 -9.66 17.15 -6.46
CA ASN A 200 -9.51 15.90 -5.73
C ASN A 200 -8.04 15.71 -5.35
N ARG A 201 -7.75 15.83 -4.05
CA ARG A 201 -6.41 15.70 -3.49
C ARG A 201 -6.42 14.74 -2.32
N ASP A 202 -5.37 13.93 -2.24
CA ASP A 202 -5.09 13.07 -1.09
C ASP A 202 -3.85 13.59 -0.38
N SER A 203 -3.73 13.32 0.92
CA SER A 203 -2.62 13.79 1.76
C SER A 203 -1.83 12.63 2.34
N SER A 204 -0.56 12.87 2.64
CA SER A 204 0.30 11.99 3.43
C SER A 204 -0.20 11.75 4.86
N GLY A 205 -1.14 12.58 5.34
CA GLY A 205 -1.37 12.77 6.77
C GLY A 205 -0.32 13.73 7.36
N SER A 206 -0.53 14.14 8.61
CA SER A 206 0.40 14.99 9.35
C SER A 206 1.64 14.18 9.76
N PHE A 207 2.82 14.64 9.35
CA PHE A 207 4.10 14.09 9.81
C PHE A 207 4.71 15.04 10.87
N PRO A 208 4.53 14.76 12.17
CA PRO A 208 5.04 15.60 13.24
C PRO A 208 6.56 15.40 13.43
N LEU A 209 7.29 16.51 13.48
CA LEU A 209 8.71 16.56 13.81
C LEU A 209 8.89 17.46 15.04
N PRO A 210 9.17 16.90 16.23
CA PRO A 210 9.40 17.70 17.42
C PRO A 210 10.73 18.45 17.29
N THR A 211 10.73 19.72 17.69
CA THR A 211 11.95 20.51 17.87
C THR A 211 12.14 20.76 19.35
N VAL A 212 13.39 20.82 19.81
CA VAL A 212 13.70 21.01 21.24
C VAL A 212 13.23 22.39 21.74
N ASP A 213 13.29 23.42 20.88
CA ASP A 213 13.13 24.82 21.32
C ASP A 213 12.19 25.67 20.43
N ALA A 214 11.75 25.17 19.27
CA ALA A 214 10.96 25.93 18.30
C ALA A 214 9.49 25.49 18.21
N GLY A 215 9.10 24.46 18.96
CA GLY A 215 7.76 23.84 18.93
C GLY A 215 7.69 22.57 18.06
N LEU A 216 6.55 22.37 17.39
CA LEU A 216 6.27 21.20 16.57
C LEU A 216 6.18 21.58 15.10
N ILE A 217 6.97 20.91 14.26
CA ILE A 217 6.85 21.03 12.80
C ILE A 217 5.82 20.01 12.32
N GLU A 218 4.84 20.45 11.56
CA GLU A 218 3.87 19.61 10.86
C GLU A 218 4.13 19.68 9.36
N ALA A 219 4.61 18.58 8.77
CA ALA A 219 4.77 18.46 7.33
C ALA A 219 3.60 17.66 6.73
N VAL A 220 3.03 18.17 5.63
CA VAL A 220 1.93 17.53 4.89
C VAL A 220 2.21 17.63 3.39
N LEU A 221 2.23 16.48 2.72
CA LEU A 221 2.34 16.39 1.27
C LEU A 221 0.96 16.05 0.68
N TYR A 222 0.47 16.91 -0.20
CA TYR A 222 -0.72 16.67 -0.99
C TYR A 222 -0.35 16.19 -2.39
N VAL A 223 -1.11 15.23 -2.91
CA VAL A 223 -0.98 14.71 -4.29
C VAL A 223 -2.35 14.75 -4.95
N CYS A 224 -2.38 15.22 -6.19
CA CYS A 224 -3.61 15.43 -6.95
C CYS A 224 -3.42 15.09 -8.44
N ASP A 225 -4.54 14.96 -9.14
CA ASP A 225 -4.58 14.70 -10.58
C ASP A 225 -4.37 15.98 -11.42
#